data_AF-A0A8J2NXP7-F1
#
_entry.id   AF-A0A8J2NXP7-F1
#
_cell.length_a   1.000
_cell.length_b   1.000
_cell.length_c   1.000
_cell.angle_alpha   90.00
_cell.angle_beta   90.00
_cell.angle_gamma   90.00
#
_symmetry.space_group_name_H-M   'P 1'
#
loop_
_entity.id
_entity.type
_entity.pdbx_description
1 polymer ?
#
loop_
_entity_poly.entity_id
_entity_poly.type
_entity_poly.pdbx_seq_one_letter_code
_entity_poly.pdbx_strand_id
1 'polypeptide(L)'
;MTDLGLTNEFLEAFLKEPVDKFEVWSGSNLGDGYTCTLSSVDVWRKSNPKPVHLLFKCFPTNPDRQELLYEVVSFQTELEAYTKIFPALREFQKELESEVISPPVPPFYFGQYIPPEERKKLGRPIKPLDNCIVMANLREKSNGGFRLRDRFLGLDLDHYKLVIEAQAKFHALSWAYKCKRGIDNFDIQPINSSGFLTFLESCFKTSFAAAKEILKGNTVGLNALDHLESVKESVCGLYFGSDSGPSGRGHSKDNILKKPGLVVWSEEPWNVLLHGDCWSNNMMFRYDEKTNRPVEVVFLDFQLCRQGDPFCDVSYTLYSSGGPNLRPKHLESMLHVYYDTFTDICRTLQVPPLPAWSWEEVNRRFHRAKIFGGIHVVMFLPIMLKNVDELVNLDESADLIEREGLPVDGVKNFSKLISQMSATEKSNPPLEYRMKEVMEDLSNDGIL
;
A
#
# COMPACT_ATOMS: atom_id res chain seq x y z
N MET A 1 -8.38 -15.38 -19.22
CA MET A 1 -9.09 -14.90 -18.02
C MET A 1 -9.24 -16.10 -17.10
N THR A 2 -8.80 -15.97 -15.86
CA THR A 2 -8.90 -17.05 -14.88
C THR A 2 -10.37 -17.32 -14.56
N ASP A 3 -10.81 -18.57 -14.67
CA ASP A 3 -12.14 -18.95 -14.24
C ASP A 3 -12.22 -18.82 -12.71
N LEU A 4 -13.06 -17.89 -12.22
CA LEU A 4 -13.30 -17.69 -10.79
C LEU A 4 -14.01 -18.89 -10.16
N GLY A 5 -14.72 -19.70 -10.95
CA GLY A 5 -15.66 -20.69 -10.43
C GLY A 5 -16.86 -20.03 -9.74
N LEU A 6 -17.24 -18.83 -10.18
CA LEU A 6 -18.34 -18.05 -9.62
C LEU A 6 -19.68 -18.70 -9.93
N THR A 7 -20.57 -18.78 -8.95
CA THR A 7 -21.93 -19.33 -9.12
C THR A 7 -22.99 -18.38 -8.58
N ASN A 8 -24.24 -18.60 -8.98
CA ASN A 8 -25.37 -17.84 -8.43
C ASN A 8 -25.45 -18.04 -6.91
N GLU A 9 -25.29 -19.27 -6.41
CA GLU A 9 -25.37 -19.57 -4.97
C GLU A 9 -24.33 -18.78 -4.18
N PHE A 10 -23.11 -18.62 -4.71
CA PHE A 10 -22.08 -17.82 -4.07
C PHE A 10 -22.48 -16.33 -3.98
N LEU A 11 -22.98 -15.76 -5.08
CA LEU A 11 -23.41 -14.36 -5.14
C LEU A 11 -24.63 -14.10 -4.24
N GLU A 12 -25.63 -14.98 -4.30
CA GLU A 12 -26.85 -14.90 -3.49
C GLU A 12 -26.52 -15.00 -2.00
N ALA A 13 -25.49 -15.76 -1.61
CA ALA A 13 -25.09 -15.94 -0.22
C ALA A 13 -24.70 -14.63 0.47
N PHE A 14 -24.02 -13.70 -0.21
CA PHE A 14 -23.63 -12.42 0.39
C PHE A 14 -24.51 -11.24 -0.05
N LEU A 15 -25.09 -11.26 -1.26
CA LEU A 15 -26.04 -10.23 -1.71
C LEU A 15 -27.39 -10.34 -1.01
N LYS A 16 -27.74 -11.51 -0.48
CA LYS A 16 -29.03 -11.81 0.17
C LYS A 16 -30.23 -11.57 -0.74
N GLU A 17 -30.03 -11.68 -2.06
CA GLU A 17 -31.05 -11.48 -3.09
C GLU A 17 -30.85 -12.49 -4.22
N PRO A 18 -31.93 -13.03 -4.85
CA PRO A 18 -31.83 -13.94 -5.98
C PRO A 18 -31.14 -13.31 -7.20
N VAL A 19 -30.19 -14.02 -7.80
CA VAL A 19 -29.47 -13.59 -8.99
C VAL A 19 -30.19 -14.07 -10.25
N ASP A 20 -30.34 -13.17 -11.23
CA ASP A 20 -30.84 -13.49 -12.56
C ASP A 20 -29.69 -13.96 -13.46
N LYS A 21 -28.65 -13.11 -13.57
CA LYS A 21 -27.42 -13.41 -14.29
C LYS A 21 -26.25 -12.58 -13.74
N PHE A 22 -25.04 -12.97 -14.11
CA PHE A 22 -23.83 -12.19 -13.89
C PHE A 22 -22.90 -12.26 -15.10
N GLU A 23 -22.04 -11.26 -15.25
CA GLU A 23 -21.04 -11.17 -16.31
C GLU A 23 -19.68 -10.83 -15.67
N VAL A 24 -18.60 -11.45 -16.17
CA VAL A 24 -17.26 -11.37 -15.59
C VAL A 24 -16.28 -10.81 -16.62
N TRP A 25 -15.47 -9.86 -16.17
CA TRP A 25 -14.48 -9.14 -16.97
C TRP A 25 -13.12 -9.13 -16.25
N SER A 26 -12.05 -8.85 -16.98
CA SER A 26 -10.77 -8.53 -16.34
C SER A 26 -10.94 -7.29 -15.47
N GLY A 27 -10.58 -7.37 -14.19
CA GLY A 27 -10.64 -6.23 -13.27
C GLY A 27 -9.42 -5.33 -13.35
N SER A 28 -8.37 -5.77 -14.04
CA SER A 28 -7.07 -5.12 -14.08
C SER A 28 -6.45 -5.14 -15.47
N ASN A 29 -5.53 -4.21 -15.73
CA ASN A 29 -4.71 -4.23 -16.94
C ASN A 29 -3.46 -5.10 -16.72
N LEU A 30 -2.74 -5.41 -17.79
CA LEU A 30 -1.44 -6.08 -17.69
C LEU A 30 -0.50 -5.22 -16.81
N GLY A 31 0.04 -5.81 -15.73
CA GLY A 31 0.89 -5.11 -14.77
C GLY A 31 0.20 -4.59 -13.51
N ASP A 32 -1.12 -4.67 -13.42
CA ASP A 32 -1.89 -4.38 -12.21
C ASP A 32 -2.08 -5.69 -11.40
N GLY A 33 -1.97 -5.66 -10.07
CA GLY A 33 -2.26 -6.81 -9.22
C GLY A 33 -1.12 -7.84 -9.11
N TYR A 34 0.08 -7.40 -8.73
CA TYR A 34 1.25 -8.29 -8.62
C TYR A 34 1.02 -9.50 -7.69
N THR A 35 0.21 -9.33 -6.64
CA THR A 35 0.01 -10.34 -5.60
C THR A 35 -1.30 -11.11 -5.75
N CYS A 36 -2.32 -10.57 -6.42
CA CYS A 36 -3.68 -11.15 -6.49
C CYS A 36 -4.26 -11.11 -7.91
N THR A 37 -5.34 -11.86 -8.14
CA THR A 37 -6.14 -11.75 -9.37
C THR A 37 -7.31 -10.79 -9.16
N LEU A 38 -7.54 -9.89 -10.12
CA LEU A 38 -8.63 -8.92 -10.07
C LEU A 38 -9.63 -9.19 -11.20
N SER A 39 -10.91 -9.35 -10.83
CA SER A 39 -12.00 -9.56 -11.78
C SER A 39 -13.14 -8.58 -11.50
N SER A 40 -13.63 -7.91 -12.53
CA SER A 40 -14.85 -7.10 -12.41
C SER A 40 -16.06 -7.98 -12.70
N VAL A 41 -17.11 -7.86 -11.89
CA VAL A 41 -18.30 -8.68 -11.98
C VAL A 41 -19.53 -7.80 -11.89
N ASP A 42 -20.38 -7.86 -12.90
CA ASP A 42 -21.69 -7.21 -12.89
C ASP A 42 -22.76 -8.25 -12.55
N VAL A 43 -23.59 -7.96 -11.55
CA VAL A 43 -24.61 -8.87 -11.04
C VAL A 43 -26.00 -8.27 -11.19
N TRP A 44 -26.85 -8.90 -11.99
CA TRP A 44 -28.27 -8.54 -12.11
C TRP A 44 -29.09 -9.39 -11.17
N ARG A 45 -29.87 -8.73 -10.32
CA ARG A 45 -30.76 -9.38 -9.35
C ARG A 45 -32.15 -9.47 -9.94
N LYS A 46 -32.91 -10.54 -9.63
CA LYS A 46 -34.30 -10.68 -10.11
C LYS A 46 -35.22 -9.54 -9.67
N SER A 47 -34.89 -8.91 -8.54
CA SER A 47 -35.59 -7.77 -7.95
C SER A 47 -35.31 -6.44 -8.66
N ASN A 48 -34.19 -6.31 -9.40
CA ASN A 48 -33.71 -5.02 -9.87
C ASN A 48 -33.03 -5.13 -11.25
N PRO A 49 -33.51 -4.39 -12.27
CA PRO A 49 -32.92 -4.43 -13.61
C PRO A 49 -31.53 -3.78 -13.69
N LYS A 50 -31.11 -3.01 -12.67
CA LYS A 50 -29.77 -2.39 -12.63
C LYS A 50 -28.75 -3.34 -11.98
N PRO A 51 -27.59 -3.54 -12.62
CA PRO A 51 -26.54 -4.38 -12.05
C PRO A 51 -25.94 -3.77 -10.78
N VAL A 52 -25.44 -4.63 -9.91
CA VAL A 52 -24.45 -4.30 -8.89
C VAL A 52 -23.09 -4.53 -9.51
N HIS A 53 -22.24 -3.50 -9.48
CA HIS A 53 -20.89 -3.57 -10.07
C HIS A 53 -19.86 -3.85 -8.99
N LEU A 54 -19.24 -5.02 -9.06
CA LEU A 54 -18.32 -5.55 -8.05
C LEU A 54 -16.92 -5.73 -8.62
N LEU A 55 -15.93 -5.64 -7.75
CA LEU A 55 -14.55 -5.99 -8.00
C LEU A 55 -14.16 -7.11 -7.03
N PHE A 56 -13.71 -8.23 -7.58
CA PHE A 56 -13.23 -9.40 -6.87
C PHE A 56 -11.70 -9.39 -6.87
N LYS A 57 -11.09 -9.31 -5.69
CA LYS A 57 -9.67 -9.54 -5.46
C LYS A 57 -9.50 -10.94 -4.87
N CYS A 58 -8.95 -11.86 -5.63
CA CYS A 58 -8.89 -13.28 -5.29
C CYS A 58 -7.45 -13.80 -5.28
N PHE A 59 -7.22 -14.89 -4.57
CA PHE A 59 -5.97 -15.64 -4.70
C PHE A 59 -5.72 -16.06 -6.17
N PRO A 60 -4.46 -16.05 -6.62
CA PRO A 60 -4.11 -16.60 -7.92
C PRO A 60 -4.28 -18.12 -7.94
N THR A 61 -4.38 -18.70 -9.13
CA THR A 61 -4.40 -20.16 -9.31
C THR A 61 -3.03 -20.80 -9.18
N ASN A 62 -1.95 -20.03 -9.40
CA ASN A 62 -0.59 -20.53 -9.33
C ASN A 62 -0.17 -20.84 -7.86
N PRO A 63 0.29 -22.07 -7.55
CA PRO A 63 0.64 -22.47 -6.18
C PRO A 63 1.77 -21.67 -5.52
N ASP A 64 2.83 -21.28 -6.25
CA ASP A 64 3.92 -20.47 -5.69
C ASP A 64 3.42 -19.08 -5.27
N ARG A 65 2.55 -18.47 -6.08
CA ARG A 65 1.94 -17.18 -5.73
C ARG A 65 0.98 -17.30 -4.54
N GLN A 66 0.26 -18.42 -4.41
CA GLN A 66 -0.56 -18.68 -3.22
C GLN A 66 0.33 -18.82 -1.96
N GLU A 67 1.43 -19.55 -2.06
CA GLU A 67 2.36 -19.72 -0.94
C GLU A 67 3.00 -18.39 -0.55
N LEU A 68 3.40 -17.57 -1.53
CA LEU A 68 3.87 -16.20 -1.28
C LEU A 68 2.84 -15.40 -0.49
N LEU A 69 1.57 -15.38 -0.90
CA LEU A 69 0.52 -14.63 -0.20
C LEU A 69 0.31 -15.10 1.24
N TYR A 70 0.42 -16.40 1.50
CA TYR A 70 0.38 -16.96 2.84
C TYR A 70 1.60 -16.53 3.66
N GLU A 71 2.80 -16.61 3.08
CA GLU A 71 4.03 -16.23 3.75
C GLU A 71 4.08 -14.73 4.05
N VAL A 72 3.64 -13.86 3.13
CA VAL A 72 3.71 -12.41 3.33
C VAL A 72 2.54 -11.84 4.13
N VAL A 73 1.51 -12.64 4.45
CA VAL A 73 0.28 -12.29 5.19
C VAL A 73 -0.53 -11.09 4.67
N SER A 74 -0.11 -10.49 3.55
CA SER A 74 -0.61 -9.24 3.00
C SER A 74 -2.11 -9.26 2.67
N PHE A 75 -2.60 -10.37 2.12
CA PHE A 75 -4.03 -10.55 1.84
C PHE A 75 -4.87 -10.63 3.11
N GLN A 76 -4.37 -11.33 4.14
CA GLN A 76 -5.05 -11.43 5.43
C GLN A 76 -5.13 -10.04 6.08
N THR A 77 -4.03 -9.28 6.07
CA THR A 77 -4.00 -7.89 6.57
C THR A 77 -5.06 -7.01 5.90
N GLU A 78 -5.17 -7.07 4.57
CA GLU A 78 -6.18 -6.30 3.84
C GLU A 78 -7.61 -6.73 4.21
N LEU A 79 -7.86 -8.05 4.29
CA LEU A 79 -9.17 -8.58 4.68
C LEU A 79 -9.56 -8.12 6.09
N GLU A 80 -8.61 -8.11 7.04
CA GLU A 80 -8.84 -7.63 8.40
C GLU A 80 -9.13 -6.13 8.44
N ALA A 81 -8.48 -5.33 7.58
CA ALA A 81 -8.80 -3.91 7.46
C ALA A 81 -10.27 -3.69 7.07
N TYR A 82 -10.78 -4.45 6.09
CA TYR A 82 -12.18 -4.33 5.65
C TYR A 82 -13.19 -4.94 6.61
N THR A 83 -12.86 -6.05 7.29
CA THR A 83 -13.82 -6.82 8.09
C THR A 83 -13.85 -6.42 9.56
N LYS A 84 -12.76 -5.86 10.09
CA LYS A 84 -12.62 -5.49 11.51
C LYS A 84 -12.44 -3.99 11.67
N ILE A 85 -11.45 -3.41 11.00
CA ILE A 85 -10.99 -2.05 11.28
C ILE A 85 -11.96 -0.99 10.77
N PHE A 86 -12.25 -0.96 9.47
CA PHE A 86 -13.12 0.07 8.90
C PHE A 86 -14.54 0.03 9.47
N PRO A 87 -15.14 -1.14 9.76
CA PRO A 87 -16.38 -1.21 10.52
C PRO A 87 -16.28 -0.57 11.90
N ALA A 88 -15.23 -0.86 12.67
CA ALA A 88 -15.03 -0.29 14.01
C ALA A 88 -14.84 1.24 13.96
N LEU A 89 -14.08 1.75 12.99
CA LEU A 89 -13.93 3.21 12.78
C LEU A 89 -15.27 3.87 12.41
N ARG A 90 -16.05 3.25 11.51
CA ARG A 90 -17.38 3.77 11.13
C ARG A 90 -18.36 3.74 12.28
N GLU A 91 -18.33 2.70 13.12
CA GLU A 91 -19.16 2.61 14.32
C GLU A 91 -18.79 3.70 15.32
N PHE A 92 -17.50 3.86 15.61
CA PHE A 92 -16.99 4.91 16.48
C PHE A 92 -17.45 6.31 16.05
N GLN A 93 -17.52 6.58 14.76
CA GLN A 93 -17.99 7.86 14.25
C GLN A 93 -19.49 8.08 14.41
N LYS A 94 -20.29 7.02 14.20
CA LYS A 94 -21.74 7.08 14.43
C LYS A 94 -22.05 7.40 15.89
N GLU A 95 -21.30 6.82 16.83
CA GLU A 95 -21.45 7.08 18.26
C GLU A 95 -21.11 8.53 18.64
N LEU A 96 -20.16 9.14 17.94
CA LEU A 96 -19.79 10.54 18.12
C LEU A 96 -20.75 11.51 17.43
N GLU A 97 -21.84 11.01 16.82
CA GLU A 97 -22.80 11.77 16.01
C GLU A 97 -22.08 12.65 14.96
N SER A 98 -21.01 12.09 14.40
CA SER A 98 -20.02 12.83 13.64
C SER A 98 -19.76 12.13 12.31
N GLU A 99 -20.25 12.72 11.22
CA GLU A 99 -19.95 12.24 9.86
C GLU A 99 -18.59 12.73 9.34
N VAL A 100 -17.70 13.11 10.26
CA VAL A 100 -16.52 13.93 9.94
C VAL A 100 -15.59 13.26 8.93
N ILE A 101 -15.45 11.93 8.93
CA ILE A 101 -14.59 11.19 7.99
C ILE A 101 -15.13 9.80 7.67
N SER A 102 -15.81 9.54 6.55
CA SER A 102 -15.83 8.14 6.11
C SER A 102 -14.40 7.73 5.71
N PRO A 103 -13.84 6.59 6.18
CA PRO A 103 -12.55 6.11 5.68
C PRO A 103 -12.59 6.10 4.15
N PRO A 104 -11.60 6.68 3.46
CA PRO A 104 -11.61 6.85 2.01
C PRO A 104 -11.29 5.51 1.34
N VAL A 105 -12.18 4.53 1.49
CA VAL A 105 -11.97 3.14 1.10
C VAL A 105 -13.16 2.64 0.27
N PRO A 106 -12.96 1.70 -0.66
CA PRO A 106 -14.04 1.09 -1.41
C PRO A 106 -15.15 0.53 -0.51
N PRO A 107 -16.43 0.68 -0.89
CA PRO A 107 -17.50 -0.06 -0.25
C PRO A 107 -17.24 -1.57 -0.29
N PHE A 108 -17.20 -2.20 0.88
CA PHE A 108 -16.95 -3.62 1.05
C PHE A 108 -18.27 -4.40 1.05
N TYR A 109 -18.29 -5.56 0.38
CA TYR A 109 -19.46 -6.43 0.28
C TYR A 109 -19.24 -7.76 0.99
N PHE A 110 -18.10 -8.40 0.75
CA PHE A 110 -17.84 -9.75 1.23
C PHE A 110 -16.34 -10.01 1.27
N GLY A 111 -15.91 -10.89 2.17
CA GLY A 111 -14.55 -11.38 2.16
C GLY A 111 -14.42 -12.67 2.94
N GLN A 112 -13.55 -13.55 2.46
CA GLN A 112 -13.23 -14.81 3.12
C GLN A 112 -11.78 -15.20 2.87
N TYR A 113 -11.25 -16.00 3.77
CA TYR A 113 -9.88 -16.48 3.76
C TYR A 113 -9.81 -17.83 4.47
N ILE A 114 -9.11 -18.79 3.88
CA ILE A 114 -8.79 -20.09 4.48
C ILE A 114 -7.36 -20.02 4.99
N PRO A 115 -7.16 -20.00 6.32
CA PRO A 115 -5.82 -20.00 6.91
C PRO A 115 -4.99 -21.25 6.55
N PRO A 116 -3.65 -21.15 6.54
CA PRO A 116 -2.76 -22.27 6.23
C PRO A 116 -3.04 -23.55 7.03
N GLU A 117 -3.41 -23.43 8.30
CA GLU A 117 -3.73 -24.55 9.20
C GLU A 117 -5.03 -25.28 8.83
N GLU A 118 -5.94 -24.61 8.13
CA GLU A 118 -7.20 -25.18 7.63
C GLU A 118 -7.07 -25.71 6.21
N ARG A 119 -6.11 -25.21 5.42
CA ARG A 119 -5.85 -25.64 4.02
C ARG A 119 -5.72 -27.15 3.89
N LYS A 120 -5.03 -27.83 4.82
CA LYS A 120 -4.85 -29.30 4.79
C LYS A 120 -6.16 -30.07 4.96
N LYS A 121 -7.14 -29.49 5.66
CA LYS A 121 -8.45 -30.13 5.92
C LYS A 121 -9.36 -30.08 4.69
N LEU A 122 -9.09 -29.19 3.74
CA LEU A 122 -9.92 -28.96 2.56
C LEU A 122 -9.93 -30.17 1.60
N GLY A 123 -8.87 -30.98 1.60
CA GLY A 123 -8.76 -32.18 0.74
C GLY A 123 -8.70 -31.89 -0.77
N ARG A 124 -8.62 -30.62 -1.16
CA ARG A 124 -8.49 -30.14 -2.55
C ARG A 124 -7.58 -28.90 -2.61
N PRO A 125 -7.06 -28.53 -3.79
CA PRO A 125 -6.35 -27.28 -3.98
C PRO A 125 -7.21 -26.05 -3.63
N ILE A 126 -6.53 -24.98 -3.21
CA ILE A 126 -7.12 -23.65 -3.02
C ILE A 126 -7.55 -23.11 -4.38
N LYS A 127 -8.82 -22.70 -4.47
CA LYS A 127 -9.42 -22.01 -5.62
C LYS A 127 -9.44 -20.51 -5.37
N PRO A 128 -9.53 -19.68 -6.42
CA PRO A 128 -9.53 -18.22 -6.28
C PRO A 128 -10.56 -17.71 -5.27
N LEU A 129 -11.81 -18.21 -5.33
CA LEU A 129 -12.87 -17.75 -4.42
C LEU A 129 -12.67 -18.17 -2.97
N ASP A 130 -11.89 -19.21 -2.66
CA ASP A 130 -11.63 -19.62 -1.26
C ASP A 130 -10.98 -18.51 -0.44
N ASN A 131 -10.26 -17.62 -1.12
CA ASN A 131 -9.63 -16.44 -0.53
C ASN A 131 -9.95 -15.24 -1.41
N CYS A 132 -11.02 -14.50 -1.07
CA CYS A 132 -11.47 -13.36 -1.86
C CYS A 132 -11.89 -12.17 -1.00
N ILE A 133 -11.72 -10.97 -1.57
CA ILE A 133 -12.25 -9.70 -1.07
C ILE A 133 -13.12 -9.12 -2.20
N VAL A 134 -14.38 -8.83 -1.89
CA VAL A 134 -15.38 -8.30 -2.82
C VAL A 134 -15.73 -6.88 -2.39
N MET A 135 -15.53 -5.94 -3.30
CA MET A 135 -15.79 -4.51 -3.09
C MET A 135 -16.54 -3.91 -4.27
N ALA A 136 -17.04 -2.68 -4.15
CA ALA A 136 -17.63 -1.97 -5.29
C ALA A 136 -16.58 -1.71 -6.37
N ASN A 137 -16.93 -1.91 -7.63
CA ASN A 137 -16.11 -1.45 -8.75
C ASN A 137 -16.27 0.07 -8.91
N LEU A 138 -15.30 0.84 -8.40
CA LEU A 138 -15.36 2.30 -8.38
C LEU A 138 -15.26 2.96 -9.77
N ARG A 139 -14.82 2.22 -10.80
CA ARG A 139 -14.75 2.73 -12.18
C ARG A 139 -16.13 3.02 -12.77
N GLU A 140 -17.14 2.32 -12.26
CA GLU A 140 -18.52 2.49 -12.74
C GLU A 140 -19.12 3.81 -12.27
N LYS A 141 -19.84 4.49 -13.16
CA LYS A 141 -20.42 5.81 -12.87
C LYS A 141 -21.40 5.77 -11.70
N SER A 142 -22.14 4.67 -11.57
CA SER A 142 -23.05 4.42 -10.45
C SER A 142 -22.33 4.31 -9.10
N ASN A 143 -21.04 3.96 -9.12
CA ASN A 143 -20.15 3.90 -7.97
C ASN A 143 -19.17 5.11 -7.91
N GLY A 144 -19.49 6.19 -8.62
CA GLY A 144 -18.74 7.45 -8.59
C GLY A 144 -17.80 7.69 -9.77
N GLY A 145 -17.53 6.70 -10.63
CA GLY A 145 -16.73 6.89 -11.84
C GLY A 145 -15.28 7.32 -11.57
N PHE A 146 -14.69 6.75 -10.52
CA PHE A 146 -13.32 7.03 -10.12
C PHE A 146 -12.33 6.50 -11.16
N ARG A 147 -11.19 7.18 -11.28
CA ARG A 147 -10.12 6.85 -12.25
C ARG A 147 -8.77 6.83 -11.55
N LEU A 148 -7.94 5.86 -11.92
CA LEU A 148 -6.51 5.88 -11.57
C LEU A 148 -5.85 7.06 -12.28
N ARG A 149 -4.86 7.65 -11.62
CA ARG A 149 -3.99 8.63 -12.26
C ARG A 149 -2.86 7.91 -13.00
N ASP A 150 -2.41 8.49 -14.11
CA ASP A 150 -1.21 8.02 -14.78
C ASP A 150 0.03 8.13 -13.85
N ARG A 151 0.58 6.97 -13.50
CA ARG A 151 1.75 6.83 -12.63
C ARG A 151 3.01 7.47 -13.20
N PHE A 152 3.14 7.61 -14.53
CA PHE A 152 4.27 8.26 -15.19
C PHE A 152 4.24 9.78 -15.05
N LEU A 153 3.06 10.36 -14.86
CA LEU A 153 2.92 11.79 -14.57
C LEU A 153 3.17 12.10 -13.08
N GLY A 154 2.76 11.19 -12.18
CA GLY A 154 2.77 11.46 -10.74
C GLY A 154 1.73 12.52 -10.35
N LEU A 155 1.44 12.68 -9.07
CA LEU A 155 0.46 13.61 -8.49
C LEU A 155 0.87 15.08 -8.71
N ASP A 156 -0.07 15.89 -9.19
CA ASP A 156 0.02 17.35 -9.18
C ASP A 156 -0.52 17.90 -7.86
N LEU A 157 -0.47 19.22 -7.70
CA LEU A 157 -0.87 19.91 -6.48
C LEU A 157 -2.31 19.61 -6.05
N ASP A 158 -3.27 19.59 -6.97
CA ASP A 158 -4.69 19.38 -6.64
C ASP A 158 -4.93 17.95 -6.15
N HIS A 159 -4.32 16.96 -6.80
CA HIS A 159 -4.42 15.57 -6.37
C HIS A 159 -3.68 15.34 -5.06
N TYR A 160 -2.48 15.90 -4.94
CA TYR A 160 -1.64 15.73 -3.77
C TYR A 160 -2.30 16.32 -2.53
N LYS A 161 -2.94 17.49 -2.66
CA LYS A 161 -3.74 18.08 -1.58
C LYS A 161 -4.84 17.14 -1.10
N LEU A 162 -5.61 16.54 -2.01
CA LEU A 162 -6.66 15.58 -1.65
C LEU A 162 -6.11 14.35 -0.91
N VAL A 163 -4.99 13.81 -1.39
CA VAL A 163 -4.34 12.65 -0.76
C VAL A 163 -3.86 12.97 0.65
N ILE A 164 -3.22 14.13 0.84
CA ILE A 164 -2.69 14.55 2.13
C ILE A 164 -3.81 14.85 3.13
N GLU A 165 -4.90 15.49 2.69
CA GLU A 165 -6.09 15.68 3.51
C GLU A 165 -6.72 14.33 3.90
N ALA A 166 -6.82 13.38 2.96
CA ALA A 166 -7.37 12.06 3.23
C ALA A 166 -6.50 11.24 4.19
N GLN A 167 -5.17 11.30 4.07
CA GLN A 167 -4.23 10.69 5.02
C GLN A 167 -4.35 11.32 6.41
N ALA A 168 -4.33 12.66 6.50
CA ALA A 168 -4.47 13.36 7.77
C ALA A 168 -5.77 12.99 8.48
N LYS A 169 -6.88 12.91 7.73
CA LYS A 169 -8.18 12.44 8.23
C LYS A 169 -8.10 11.00 8.74
N PHE A 170 -7.60 10.07 7.93
CA PHE A 170 -7.49 8.66 8.31
C PHE A 170 -6.62 8.45 9.57
N HIS A 171 -5.46 9.11 9.62
CA HIS A 171 -4.55 9.07 10.76
C HIS A 171 -5.17 9.69 12.02
N ALA A 172 -5.82 10.85 11.91
CA ALA A 172 -6.46 11.50 13.05
C ALA A 172 -7.66 10.71 13.58
N LEU A 173 -8.43 10.07 12.70
CA LEU A 173 -9.55 9.22 13.10
C LEU A 173 -9.07 7.98 13.87
N SER A 174 -8.03 7.29 13.39
CA SER A 174 -7.47 6.14 14.10
C SER A 174 -6.81 6.53 15.43
N TRP A 175 -6.16 7.71 15.48
CA TRP A 175 -5.67 8.28 16.73
C TRP A 175 -6.81 8.56 17.72
N ALA A 176 -7.88 9.20 17.28
CA ALA A 176 -9.03 9.51 18.13
C ALA A 176 -9.67 8.23 18.68
N TYR A 177 -9.80 7.20 17.85
CA TYR A 177 -10.25 5.88 18.28
C TYR A 177 -9.36 5.34 19.39
N LYS A 178 -8.03 5.34 19.19
CA LYS A 178 -7.05 4.89 20.19
C LYS A 178 -7.17 5.67 21.51
N CYS A 179 -7.34 6.99 21.47
CA CYS A 179 -7.52 7.81 22.68
C CYS A 179 -8.76 7.43 23.49
N LYS A 180 -9.87 7.09 22.83
CA LYS A 180 -11.16 6.82 23.49
C LYS A 180 -11.36 5.34 23.86
N ARG A 181 -10.76 4.43 23.10
CA ARG A 181 -11.02 2.98 23.17
C ARG A 181 -9.81 2.14 23.58
N GLY A 182 -8.60 2.71 23.64
CA GLY A 182 -7.37 1.96 23.88
C GLY A 182 -6.80 1.31 22.61
N ILE A 183 -5.50 1.02 22.65
CA ILE A 183 -4.70 0.60 21.48
C ILE A 183 -4.91 -0.88 21.09
N ASP A 184 -5.36 -1.70 22.04
CA ASP A 184 -5.46 -3.15 21.89
C ASP A 184 -6.58 -3.60 20.92
N ASN A 185 -7.44 -2.67 20.51
CA ASN A 185 -8.58 -2.97 19.64
C ASN A 185 -8.24 -2.96 18.13
N PHE A 186 -7.03 -2.55 17.75
CA PHE A 186 -6.50 -2.70 16.39
C PHE A 186 -5.27 -3.60 16.39
N ASP A 187 -5.41 -4.81 16.93
CA ASP A 187 -4.39 -5.87 16.87
C ASP A 187 -4.25 -6.39 15.43
N ILE A 188 -3.73 -5.53 14.56
CA ILE A 188 -3.26 -5.94 13.24
C ILE A 188 -1.94 -6.62 13.50
N GLN A 189 -1.88 -7.91 13.17
CA GLN A 189 -0.62 -8.63 13.22
C GLN A 189 0.39 -7.85 12.38
N PRO A 190 1.51 -7.37 12.98
CA PRO A 190 2.54 -6.72 12.20
C PRO A 190 2.95 -7.68 11.08
N ILE A 191 3.22 -7.13 9.89
CA ILE A 191 3.67 -7.90 8.73
C ILE A 191 5.13 -8.32 8.99
N ASN A 192 5.36 -9.12 10.03
CA ASN A 192 6.67 -9.53 10.50
C ASN A 192 6.86 -11.02 10.23
N SER A 193 6.47 -11.45 9.04
CA SER A 193 6.85 -12.78 8.56
C SER A 193 8.26 -12.72 7.98
N SER A 194 9.04 -13.76 8.23
CA SER A 194 10.35 -13.93 7.59
C SER A 194 10.23 -13.85 6.05
N GLY A 195 9.12 -14.32 5.50
CA GLY A 195 8.85 -14.28 4.06
C GLY A 195 8.76 -12.85 3.51
N PHE A 196 8.03 -11.95 4.18
CA PHE A 196 7.93 -10.56 3.74
C PHE A 196 9.24 -9.79 3.90
N LEU A 197 10.02 -10.08 4.94
CA LEU A 197 11.38 -9.55 5.13
C LEU A 197 12.31 -9.94 3.97
N THR A 198 12.37 -11.22 3.63
CA THR A 198 13.17 -11.73 2.51
C THR A 198 12.70 -11.15 1.17
N PHE A 199 11.39 -10.95 1.02
CA PHE A 199 10.82 -10.27 -0.14
C PHE A 199 11.32 -8.82 -0.26
N LEU A 200 11.25 -8.02 0.81
CA LEU A 200 11.76 -6.64 0.81
C LEU A 200 13.26 -6.57 0.55
N GLU A 201 14.04 -7.45 1.18
CA GLU A 201 15.50 -7.49 0.97
C GLU A 201 15.82 -7.78 -0.51
N SER A 202 15.08 -8.69 -1.14
CA SER A 202 15.23 -9.02 -2.55
C SER A 202 14.87 -7.85 -3.46
N CYS A 203 13.76 -7.16 -3.17
CA CYS A 203 13.36 -5.95 -3.89
C CYS A 203 14.42 -4.86 -3.76
N PHE A 204 14.90 -4.59 -2.55
CA PHE A 204 15.95 -3.60 -2.31
C PHE A 204 17.21 -3.96 -3.08
N LYS A 205 17.72 -5.19 -2.95
CA LYS A 205 18.98 -5.59 -3.58
C LYS A 205 18.96 -5.40 -5.10
N THR A 206 17.88 -5.82 -5.76
CA THR A 206 17.85 -5.75 -7.23
C THR A 206 17.57 -4.33 -7.73
N SER A 207 16.60 -3.63 -7.12
CA SER A 207 16.30 -2.25 -7.51
C SER A 207 17.44 -1.28 -7.17
N PHE A 208 18.24 -1.58 -6.14
CA PHE A 208 19.43 -0.81 -5.79
C PHE A 208 20.51 -0.83 -6.87
N ALA A 209 20.73 -1.98 -7.51
CA ALA A 209 21.66 -2.08 -8.64
C ALA A 209 21.18 -1.22 -9.82
N ALA A 210 19.87 -1.25 -10.13
CA ALA A 210 19.28 -0.40 -11.15
C ALA A 210 19.43 1.10 -10.80
N ALA A 211 19.19 1.48 -9.54
CA ALA A 211 19.38 2.85 -9.07
C ALA A 211 20.84 3.31 -9.21
N LYS A 212 21.83 2.45 -8.90
CA LYS A 212 23.26 2.76 -9.10
C LYS A 212 23.59 3.06 -10.56
N GLU A 213 23.06 2.29 -11.50
CA GLU A 213 23.27 2.56 -12.92
C GLU A 213 22.58 3.86 -13.39
N ILE A 214 21.35 4.13 -12.94
CA ILE A 214 20.62 5.38 -13.24
C ILE A 214 21.39 6.63 -12.76
N LEU A 215 22.02 6.52 -11.58
CA LEU A 215 22.74 7.62 -10.93
C LEU A 215 24.22 7.69 -11.35
N LYS A 216 24.65 6.87 -12.31
CA LYS A 216 26.02 6.89 -12.82
C LYS A 216 26.39 8.28 -13.35
N GLY A 217 27.47 8.83 -12.81
CA GLY A 217 27.91 10.20 -13.11
C GLY A 217 27.25 11.30 -12.27
N ASN A 218 26.28 10.97 -11.40
CA ASN A 218 25.73 11.87 -10.38
C ASN A 218 26.32 11.51 -9.01
N THR A 219 27.45 12.14 -8.65
CA THR A 219 28.16 11.87 -7.38
C THR A 219 27.28 12.14 -6.16
N VAL A 220 26.48 13.21 -6.17
CA VAL A 220 25.58 13.55 -5.06
C VAL A 220 24.55 12.43 -4.89
N GLY A 221 23.90 12.02 -5.97
CA GLY A 221 22.92 10.94 -5.94
C GLY A 221 23.50 9.58 -5.52
N LEU A 222 24.72 9.26 -5.94
CA LEU A 222 25.38 8.02 -5.51
C LEU A 222 25.70 8.01 -4.01
N ASN A 223 26.19 9.13 -3.46
CA ASN A 223 26.44 9.26 -2.03
C ASN A 223 25.14 9.11 -1.22
N ALA A 224 24.05 9.71 -1.70
CA ALA A 224 22.72 9.55 -1.11
C ALA A 224 22.31 8.06 -1.09
N LEU A 225 22.45 7.39 -2.23
CA LEU A 225 22.08 6.00 -2.38
C LEU A 225 22.90 5.09 -1.46
N ASP A 226 24.22 5.31 -1.36
CA ASP A 226 25.09 4.56 -0.44
C ASP A 226 24.75 4.83 1.04
N HIS A 227 24.34 6.06 1.40
CA HIS A 227 23.82 6.33 2.74
C HIS A 227 22.56 5.53 3.02
N LEU A 228 21.58 5.53 2.10
CA LEU A 228 20.34 4.76 2.24
C LEU A 228 20.62 3.26 2.41
N GLU A 229 21.59 2.71 1.68
CA GLU A 229 22.05 1.33 1.86
C GLU A 229 22.59 1.08 3.28
N SER A 230 23.36 2.03 3.83
CA SER A 230 23.95 1.91 5.17
C SER A 230 22.94 1.91 6.31
N VAL A 231 21.73 2.46 6.08
CA VAL A 231 20.67 2.59 7.08
C VAL A 231 19.46 1.67 6.82
N LYS A 232 19.48 0.90 5.72
CA LYS A 232 18.34 0.08 5.28
C LYS A 232 17.84 -0.90 6.33
N GLU A 233 18.74 -1.57 7.04
CA GLU A 233 18.38 -2.58 8.06
C GLU A 233 17.61 -1.96 9.23
N SER A 234 17.98 -0.74 9.61
CA SER A 234 17.31 -0.01 10.67
C SER A 234 15.92 0.49 10.25
N VAL A 235 15.72 0.77 8.95
CA VAL A 235 14.40 1.10 8.39
C VAL A 235 13.55 -0.14 8.10
N CYS A 236 14.15 -1.28 7.76
CA CYS A 236 13.46 -2.56 7.81
C CYS A 236 12.97 -2.83 9.25
N GLY A 237 13.81 -2.58 10.26
CA GLY A 237 13.39 -2.60 11.66
C GLY A 237 12.17 -1.72 11.98
N LEU A 238 11.92 -0.66 11.19
CA LEU A 238 10.73 0.20 11.26
C LEU A 238 9.46 -0.36 10.64
N TYR A 239 9.58 -1.31 9.74
CA TYR A 239 8.41 -2.05 9.25
C TYR A 239 7.94 -3.12 10.24
N PHE A 240 8.88 -3.68 11.01
CA PHE A 240 8.69 -4.99 11.65
C PHE A 240 8.74 -4.99 13.18
N GLY A 241 9.18 -3.89 13.79
CA GLY A 241 9.18 -3.74 15.24
C GLY A 241 10.08 -4.73 16.00
N SER A 242 11.40 -4.76 15.71
CA SER A 242 12.51 -5.46 16.42
C SER A 242 12.32 -6.97 16.72
N ASP A 243 13.25 -7.93 16.57
CA ASP A 243 14.71 -8.00 16.67
C ASP A 243 15.32 -8.86 15.51
N SER A 244 14.50 -9.26 14.53
CA SER A 244 14.88 -10.18 13.46
C SER A 244 15.02 -9.47 12.13
N GLY A 245 16.14 -8.77 11.94
CA GLY A 245 16.64 -8.61 10.57
C GLY A 245 16.82 -9.99 9.91
N PRO A 246 16.77 -10.10 8.59
CA PRO A 246 16.84 -11.39 7.87
C PRO A 246 18.14 -12.16 8.13
N SER A 247 19.15 -11.51 8.72
CA SER A 247 20.46 -12.09 9.01
C SER A 247 20.57 -12.84 10.35
N GLY A 248 19.55 -12.83 11.22
CA GLY A 248 19.59 -13.53 12.52
C GLY A 248 20.72 -13.10 13.46
N ARG A 249 21.46 -12.04 13.12
CA ARG A 249 22.46 -11.43 13.98
C ARG A 249 21.71 -10.39 14.80
N GLY A 250 21.38 -10.74 16.03
CA GLY A 250 20.92 -9.79 17.03
C GLY A 250 21.95 -8.66 17.13
N HIS A 251 21.67 -7.53 16.47
CA HIS A 251 22.34 -6.29 16.78
C HIS A 251 21.78 -5.87 18.13
N SER A 252 22.64 -5.90 19.16
CA SER A 252 22.22 -5.50 20.49
C SER A 252 21.54 -4.13 20.43
N LYS A 253 20.46 -3.98 21.21
CA LYS A 253 19.67 -2.76 21.35
C LYS A 253 20.54 -1.49 21.49
N ASP A 254 21.77 -1.64 21.98
CA ASP A 254 22.72 -0.57 22.26
C ASP A 254 23.33 0.16 21.05
N ASN A 255 23.34 -0.43 19.84
CA ASN A 255 23.98 0.19 18.68
C ASN A 255 23.01 0.90 17.72
N ILE A 256 21.73 0.52 17.69
CA ILE A 256 20.72 1.17 16.84
C ILE A 256 20.16 2.43 17.53
N LEU A 257 20.03 2.40 18.87
CA LEU A 257 19.51 3.51 19.67
C LEU A 257 20.45 4.73 19.78
N LYS A 258 21.69 4.63 19.28
CA LYS A 258 22.70 5.70 19.40
C LYS A 258 22.93 6.54 18.14
N LYS A 259 22.24 6.24 17.02
CA LYS A 259 22.23 7.15 15.87
C LYS A 259 21.09 8.16 16.04
N PRO A 260 21.38 9.44 16.35
CA PRO A 260 20.35 10.46 16.39
C PRO A 260 19.70 10.54 14.99
N GLY A 261 18.42 10.20 14.89
CA GLY A 261 17.68 10.30 13.63
C GLY A 261 16.92 9.04 13.23
N LEU A 262 17.29 7.84 13.68
CA LEU A 262 16.57 6.62 13.29
C LEU A 262 15.48 6.26 14.30
N VAL A 263 14.24 6.16 13.80
CA VAL A 263 13.09 5.73 14.58
C VAL A 263 13.36 4.25 14.92
N VAL A 264 13.18 3.88 16.18
CA VAL A 264 13.20 2.49 16.64
C VAL A 264 11.84 2.29 17.30
N TRP A 265 11.15 1.23 16.92
CA TRP A 265 9.95 0.80 17.63
C TRP A 265 10.27 0.54 19.10
N SER A 266 9.78 1.42 19.97
CA SER A 266 9.42 1.12 21.35
C SER A 266 8.53 2.26 21.84
N GLU A 267 7.32 1.97 22.31
CA GLU A 267 6.47 2.91 23.07
C GLU A 267 6.22 4.28 22.40
N GLU A 268 6.31 4.36 21.07
CA GLU A 268 6.26 5.64 20.36
C GLU A 268 4.84 6.26 20.45
N PRO A 269 4.68 7.45 21.06
CA PRO A 269 3.38 8.11 21.19
C PRO A 269 2.67 8.39 19.85
N TRP A 270 3.42 8.62 18.78
CA TRP A 270 2.90 8.89 17.44
C TRP A 270 2.70 7.60 16.69
N ASN A 271 1.71 6.86 17.13
CA ASN A 271 1.31 5.62 16.50
C ASN A 271 -0.18 5.69 16.15
N VAL A 272 -0.43 5.73 14.84
CA VAL A 272 -1.74 5.78 14.18
C VAL A 272 -1.84 4.62 13.20
N LEU A 273 -3.04 4.37 12.68
CA LEU A 273 -3.21 3.41 11.60
C LEU A 273 -2.70 4.00 10.29
N LEU A 274 -1.72 3.33 9.68
CA LEU A 274 -1.17 3.63 8.37
C LEU A 274 -1.85 2.77 7.32
N HIS A 275 -2.02 3.33 6.12
CA HIS A 275 -2.31 2.54 4.93
C HIS A 275 -1.09 1.68 4.55
N GLY A 276 0.11 2.22 4.69
CA GLY A 276 1.37 1.47 4.58
C GLY A 276 1.87 1.23 3.15
N ASP A 277 0.98 1.26 2.15
CA ASP A 277 1.34 1.22 0.72
C ASP A 277 0.87 2.44 -0.10
N CYS A 278 1.11 3.66 0.39
CA CYS A 278 0.55 4.90 -0.20
C CYS A 278 1.31 5.40 -1.45
N TRP A 279 1.05 4.81 -2.61
CA TRP A 279 1.52 5.33 -3.90
C TRP A 279 0.37 5.51 -4.91
N SER A 280 0.60 6.23 -6.01
CA SER A 280 -0.47 6.73 -6.90
C SER A 280 -1.37 5.64 -7.51
N ASN A 281 -0.88 4.42 -7.69
CA ASN A 281 -1.70 3.31 -8.22
C ASN A 281 -2.67 2.74 -7.18
N ASN A 282 -2.42 2.97 -5.90
CA ASN A 282 -3.32 2.61 -4.80
C ASN A 282 -4.28 3.76 -4.47
N MET A 283 -4.49 4.69 -5.41
CA MET A 283 -5.34 5.87 -5.23
C MET A 283 -6.18 6.10 -6.48
N MET A 284 -7.50 6.05 -6.33
CA MET A 284 -8.44 6.44 -7.39
C MET A 284 -9.07 7.78 -7.09
N PHE A 285 -9.27 8.59 -8.13
CA PHE A 285 -9.79 9.94 -8.02
C PHE A 285 -11.11 10.09 -8.76
N ARG A 286 -12.06 10.79 -8.15
CA ARG A 286 -13.25 11.30 -8.84
C ARG A 286 -13.00 12.74 -9.25
N TYR A 287 -13.51 13.14 -10.40
CA TYR A 287 -13.26 14.44 -10.98
C TYR A 287 -14.56 15.20 -11.19
N ASP A 288 -14.51 16.51 -11.02
CA ASP A 288 -15.59 17.40 -11.44
C ASP A 288 -15.77 17.32 -12.97
N GLU A 289 -16.99 17.11 -13.44
CA GLU A 289 -17.27 16.93 -14.87
C GLU A 289 -17.00 18.19 -15.71
N LYS A 290 -17.07 19.38 -15.10
CA LYS A 290 -16.91 20.65 -15.81
C LYS A 290 -15.46 21.12 -15.84
N THR A 291 -14.76 21.05 -14.71
CA THR A 291 -13.38 21.55 -14.60
C THR A 291 -12.34 20.45 -14.79
N ASN A 292 -12.75 19.18 -14.79
CA ASN A 292 -11.86 18.00 -14.79
C ASN A 292 -10.78 18.06 -13.70
N ARG A 293 -11.08 18.72 -12.56
CA ARG A 293 -10.21 18.74 -11.39
C ARG A 293 -10.60 17.60 -10.46
N PRO A 294 -9.65 16.96 -9.78
CA PRO A 294 -10.00 15.93 -8.81
C PRO A 294 -10.78 16.58 -7.65
N VAL A 295 -11.78 15.87 -7.13
CA VAL A 295 -12.64 16.34 -6.04
C VAL A 295 -12.73 15.35 -4.88
N GLU A 296 -12.32 14.11 -5.11
CA GLU A 296 -12.35 13.06 -4.10
C GLU A 296 -11.29 12.01 -4.42
N VAL A 297 -10.73 11.40 -3.37
CA VAL A 297 -9.78 10.29 -3.46
C VAL A 297 -10.28 9.11 -2.64
N VAL A 298 -10.07 7.91 -3.18
CA VAL A 298 -10.27 6.63 -2.48
C VAL A 298 -8.96 5.85 -2.54
N PHE A 299 -8.49 5.39 -1.38
CA PHE A 299 -7.34 4.51 -1.23
C PHE A 299 -7.74 3.06 -1.46
N LEU A 300 -6.89 2.33 -2.18
CA LEU A 300 -7.03 0.92 -2.50
C LEU A 300 -5.88 0.14 -1.86
N ASP A 301 -6.04 -1.17 -1.71
CA ASP A 301 -4.94 -2.07 -1.37
C ASP A 301 -4.29 -1.82 0.02
N PHE A 302 -5.04 -2.18 1.06
CA PHE A 302 -4.59 -2.08 2.46
C PHE A 302 -3.72 -3.27 2.91
N GLN A 303 -3.02 -3.90 1.98
CA GLN A 303 -2.21 -5.10 2.24
C GLN A 303 -1.01 -4.84 3.17
N LEU A 304 -0.57 -3.58 3.28
CA LEU A 304 0.51 -3.13 4.18
C LEU A 304 0.01 -2.35 5.41
N CYS A 305 -1.31 -2.37 5.65
CA CYS A 305 -1.96 -1.63 6.72
C CYS A 305 -1.41 -2.07 8.08
N ARG A 306 -0.98 -1.11 8.90
CA ARG A 306 -0.35 -1.37 10.19
C ARG A 306 -0.33 -0.12 11.05
N GLN A 307 0.01 -0.30 12.31
CA GLN A 307 0.31 0.79 13.22
C GLN A 307 1.69 1.40 12.92
N GLY A 308 1.86 2.72 13.05
CA GLY A 308 3.16 3.39 12.89
C GLY A 308 3.11 4.91 12.89
N ASP A 309 4.26 5.54 12.61
CA ASP A 309 4.37 7.00 12.51
C ASP A 309 3.62 7.50 11.25
N PRO A 310 2.70 8.47 11.38
CA PRO A 310 1.92 9.00 10.26
C PRO A 310 2.77 9.49 9.08
N PHE A 311 3.99 9.97 9.34
CA PHE A 311 4.84 10.52 8.30
C PHE A 311 5.52 9.45 7.46
N CYS A 312 5.43 8.16 7.82
CA CYS A 312 5.78 7.07 6.91
C CYS A 312 4.92 7.11 5.65
N ASP A 313 3.59 7.23 5.79
CA ASP A 313 2.65 7.31 4.65
C ASP A 313 2.83 8.62 3.88
N VAL A 314 2.95 9.75 4.59
CA VAL A 314 3.13 11.09 3.97
C VAL A 314 4.43 11.13 3.17
N SER A 315 5.53 10.67 3.76
CA SER A 315 6.84 10.62 3.11
C SER A 315 6.82 9.68 1.91
N TYR A 316 6.33 8.46 2.08
CA TYR A 316 6.27 7.50 0.97
C TYR A 316 5.45 8.05 -0.21
N THR A 317 4.30 8.67 0.05
CA THR A 317 3.49 9.31 -1.00
C THR A 317 4.25 10.41 -1.71
N LEU A 318 4.87 11.33 -0.95
CA LEU A 318 5.58 12.48 -1.50
C LEU A 318 6.73 12.05 -2.43
N TYR A 319 7.51 11.06 -2.01
CA TYR A 319 8.70 10.63 -2.72
C TYR A 319 8.39 9.68 -3.88
N SER A 320 7.43 8.76 -3.73
CA SER A 320 7.08 7.80 -4.80
C SER A 320 6.18 8.41 -5.88
N SER A 321 5.28 9.29 -5.48
CA SER A 321 4.13 9.69 -6.29
C SER A 321 4.09 11.18 -6.61
N GLY A 322 4.96 12.00 -6.03
CA GLY A 322 5.04 13.42 -6.38
C GLY A 322 5.43 13.63 -7.84
N GLY A 323 4.68 14.48 -8.56
CA GLY A 323 5.04 14.94 -9.88
C GLY A 323 6.27 15.87 -9.86
N PRO A 324 6.85 16.18 -11.04
CA PRO A 324 8.04 17.02 -11.15
C PRO A 324 7.88 18.38 -10.44
N ASN A 325 8.87 18.80 -9.66
CA ASN A 325 8.88 20.06 -8.90
C ASN A 325 7.82 20.21 -7.80
N LEU A 326 7.02 19.18 -7.51
CA LEU A 326 6.02 19.26 -6.44
C LEU A 326 6.70 19.43 -5.07
N ARG A 327 7.75 18.63 -4.80
CA ARG A 327 8.53 18.64 -3.55
C ARG A 327 9.21 19.99 -3.31
N PRO A 328 10.06 20.52 -4.22
CA PRO A 328 10.73 21.81 -4.01
C PRO A 328 9.78 23.00 -3.82
N LYS A 329 8.59 22.98 -4.40
CA LYS A 329 7.68 24.14 -4.42
C LYS A 329 6.58 24.09 -3.36
N HIS A 330 6.10 22.90 -3.02
CA HIS A 330 4.84 22.76 -2.29
C HIS A 330 4.95 21.91 -1.02
N LEU A 331 6.10 21.28 -0.74
CA LEU A 331 6.26 20.40 0.42
C LEU A 331 5.76 21.04 1.73
N GLU A 332 6.28 22.21 2.08
CA GLU A 332 5.91 22.90 3.32
C GLU A 332 4.41 23.20 3.37
N SER A 333 3.83 23.70 2.27
CA SER A 333 2.38 23.97 2.19
C SER A 333 1.54 22.72 2.38
N MET A 334 2.01 21.56 1.92
CA MET A 334 1.31 20.29 2.05
C MET A 334 1.44 19.72 3.45
N LEU A 335 2.59 19.89 4.11
CA LEU A 335 2.74 19.57 5.53
C LEU A 335 1.85 20.45 6.40
N HIS A 336 1.66 21.72 6.06
CA HIS A 336 0.67 22.58 6.72
C HIS A 336 -0.76 22.05 6.53
N VAL A 337 -1.15 21.67 5.30
CA VAL A 337 -2.46 21.04 5.06
C VAL A 337 -2.64 19.79 5.92
N TYR A 338 -1.62 18.94 6.02
CA TYR A 338 -1.65 17.76 6.90
C TYR A 338 -1.82 18.17 8.37
N TYR A 339 -1.00 19.12 8.84
CA TYR A 339 -0.99 19.61 10.22
C TYR A 339 -2.34 20.19 10.64
N ASP A 340 -2.88 21.10 9.83
CA ASP A 340 -4.15 21.78 10.07
C ASP A 340 -5.30 20.78 10.04
N THR A 341 -5.36 19.92 9.02
CA THR A 341 -6.41 18.90 8.91
C THR A 341 -6.39 17.95 10.10
N PHE A 342 -5.24 17.40 10.46
CA PHE A 342 -5.12 16.49 11.60
C PHE A 342 -5.59 17.16 12.91
N THR A 343 -5.19 18.42 13.11
CA THR A 343 -5.57 19.22 14.28
C THR A 343 -7.07 19.46 14.34
N ASP A 344 -7.68 19.84 13.21
CA ASP A 344 -9.11 20.13 13.11
C ASP A 344 -9.96 18.89 13.35
N ILE A 345 -9.54 17.74 12.83
CA ILE A 345 -10.22 16.46 13.09
C ILE A 345 -10.13 16.10 14.58
N CYS A 346 -8.95 16.19 15.20
CA CYS A 346 -8.81 15.92 16.64
C CYS A 346 -9.71 16.84 17.48
N ARG A 347 -9.76 18.14 17.14
CA ARG A 347 -10.64 19.12 17.79
C ARG A 347 -12.11 18.72 17.64
N THR A 348 -12.52 18.34 16.44
CA THR A 348 -13.91 17.97 16.15
C THR A 348 -14.32 16.68 16.89
N LEU A 349 -13.42 15.71 16.99
CA LEU A 349 -13.62 14.45 17.72
C LEU A 349 -13.36 14.59 19.24
N GLN A 350 -13.08 15.81 19.72
CA GLN A 350 -12.85 16.13 21.13
C GLN A 350 -11.79 15.22 21.78
N VAL A 351 -10.67 15.07 21.08
CA VAL A 351 -9.44 14.40 21.55
C VAL A 351 -8.26 15.35 21.45
N PRO A 352 -7.24 15.24 22.31
CA PRO A 352 -5.98 15.93 22.07
C PRO A 352 -5.34 15.40 20.78
N PRO A 353 -4.58 16.23 20.05
CA PRO A 353 -3.72 15.73 18.97
C PRO A 353 -2.60 14.84 19.55
N LEU A 354 -1.72 14.35 18.68
CA LEU A 354 -0.59 13.51 19.09
C LEU A 354 0.28 14.20 20.17
N PRO A 355 0.97 13.44 21.03
CA PRO A 355 1.78 14.04 22.10
C PRO A 355 2.85 15.00 21.56
N ALA A 356 2.99 16.17 22.19
CA ALA A 356 3.90 17.23 21.72
C ALA A 356 3.63 17.72 20.29
N TRP A 357 2.37 17.63 19.81
CA TRP A 357 1.97 18.12 18.50
C TRP A 357 2.18 19.64 18.34
N SER A 358 3.24 20.00 17.62
CA SER A 358 3.59 21.35 17.22
C SER A 358 4.12 21.34 15.78
N TRP A 359 4.12 22.50 15.14
CA TRP A 359 4.69 22.64 13.80
C TRP A 359 6.18 22.26 13.75
N GLU A 360 6.94 22.62 14.78
CA GLU A 360 8.36 22.28 14.90
C GLU A 360 8.57 20.76 14.98
N GLU A 361 7.77 20.07 15.82
CA GLU A 361 7.87 18.62 15.98
C GLU A 361 7.41 17.87 14.72
N VAL A 362 6.35 18.35 14.06
CA VAL A 362 5.90 17.83 12.76
C VAL A 362 7.00 17.92 11.71
N ASN A 363 7.65 19.08 11.57
CA ASN A 363 8.76 19.23 10.63
C ASN A 363 9.92 18.31 10.97
N ARG A 364 10.32 18.28 12.24
CA ARG A 364 11.44 17.44 12.70
C ARG A 364 11.17 15.96 12.43
N ARG A 365 9.96 15.49 12.66
CA ARG A 365 9.56 14.09 12.40
C ARG A 365 9.46 13.78 10.92
N PHE A 366 8.77 14.63 10.17
CA PHE A 366 8.66 14.46 8.73
C PHE A 366 10.04 14.43 8.08
N HIS A 367 10.94 15.32 8.51
CA HIS A 367 12.34 15.34 8.08
C HIS A 367 12.98 13.96 8.27
N ARG A 368 12.87 13.34 9.45
CA ARG A 368 13.39 11.97 9.68
C ARG A 368 12.71 10.92 8.80
N ALA A 369 11.41 11.04 8.56
CA ALA A 369 10.65 10.13 7.72
C ALA A 369 11.07 10.20 6.23
N LYS A 370 11.83 11.21 5.80
CA LYS A 370 12.37 11.28 4.43
C LYS A 370 13.26 10.09 4.07
N ILE A 371 14.04 9.56 5.02
CA ILE A 371 14.86 8.34 4.82
C ILE A 371 13.97 7.16 4.44
N PHE A 372 12.83 7.02 5.12
CA PHE A 372 11.85 5.97 4.83
C PHE A 372 11.32 6.11 3.40
N GLY A 373 10.89 7.31 2.99
CA GLY A 373 10.44 7.58 1.63
C GLY A 373 11.51 7.30 0.58
N GLY A 374 12.77 7.68 0.85
CA GLY A 374 13.91 7.42 -0.01
C GLY A 374 14.16 5.93 -0.24
N ILE A 375 14.14 5.12 0.81
CA ILE A 375 14.28 3.66 0.70
C ILE A 375 13.14 3.06 -0.14
N HIS A 376 11.90 3.55 0.02
CA HIS A 376 10.76 3.07 -0.77
C HIS A 376 10.89 3.38 -2.25
N VAL A 377 11.41 4.58 -2.57
CA VAL A 377 11.74 4.96 -3.94
C VAL A 377 12.80 4.02 -4.52
N VAL A 378 13.87 3.72 -3.78
CA VAL A 378 14.90 2.78 -4.24
C VAL A 378 14.32 1.39 -4.47
N MET A 379 13.47 0.89 -3.56
CA MET A 379 12.91 -0.47 -3.67
C MET A 379 11.90 -0.59 -4.81
N PHE A 380 10.97 0.34 -4.91
CA PHE A 380 9.76 0.14 -5.70
C PHE A 380 9.66 1.01 -6.93
N LEU A 381 10.30 2.19 -7.00
CA LEU A 381 10.13 3.07 -8.15
C LEU A 381 10.54 2.40 -9.49
N PRO A 382 11.62 1.59 -9.58
CA PRO A 382 11.95 0.84 -10.80
C PRO A 382 10.88 -0.17 -11.21
N ILE A 383 10.16 -0.75 -10.24
CA ILE A 383 9.06 -1.70 -10.48
C ILE A 383 7.80 -0.93 -10.90
N MET A 384 7.49 0.16 -10.20
CA MET A 384 6.31 1.00 -10.40
C MET A 384 6.30 1.70 -11.76
N LEU A 385 7.44 2.20 -12.21
CA LEU A 385 7.56 2.94 -13.46
C LEU A 385 7.94 2.06 -14.65
N LYS A 386 7.83 0.74 -14.54
CA LYS A 386 8.07 -0.13 -15.70
C LYS A 386 6.98 0.04 -16.76
N ASN A 387 7.38 0.07 -18.03
CA ASN A 387 6.45 0.11 -19.17
C ASN A 387 5.60 -1.16 -19.18
N VAL A 388 4.33 -1.03 -19.54
CA VAL A 388 3.39 -2.16 -19.59
C VAL A 388 3.89 -3.27 -20.50
N ASP A 389 4.53 -2.91 -21.63
CA ASP A 389 5.09 -3.87 -22.59
C ASP A 389 6.32 -4.63 -22.07
N GLU A 390 6.91 -4.17 -20.96
CA GLU A 390 8.05 -4.81 -20.30
C GLU A 390 7.63 -5.54 -19.01
N LEU A 391 6.35 -5.51 -18.66
CA LEU A 391 5.79 -6.27 -17.55
C LEU A 391 5.57 -7.70 -18.01
N VAL A 392 6.23 -8.64 -17.35
CA VAL A 392 5.98 -10.06 -17.57
C VAL A 392 4.66 -10.39 -16.88
N ASN A 393 3.76 -11.10 -17.57
CA ASN A 393 2.57 -11.64 -16.93
C ASN A 393 3.05 -12.62 -15.84
N LEU A 394 2.78 -12.31 -14.57
CA LEU A 394 3.27 -13.12 -13.45
C LEU A 394 2.71 -14.53 -13.47
N ASP A 395 1.51 -14.73 -14.03
CA ASP A 395 0.94 -16.08 -14.22
C ASP A 395 1.77 -16.86 -15.25
N GLU A 396 2.07 -16.27 -16.41
CA GLU A 396 2.93 -16.89 -17.43
C GLU A 396 4.39 -17.07 -16.96
N SER A 397 4.86 -16.20 -16.06
CA SER A 397 6.21 -16.28 -15.50
C SER A 397 6.34 -17.37 -14.46
N ALA A 398 5.30 -17.58 -13.66
CA ALA A 398 5.25 -18.67 -12.70
C ALA A 398 5.16 -20.03 -13.42
N ASP A 399 4.54 -20.09 -14.61
CA ASP A 399 4.60 -21.27 -15.49
C ASP A 399 6.03 -21.58 -15.97
N LEU A 400 6.92 -20.57 -16.09
CA LEU A 400 8.34 -20.81 -16.40
C LEU A 400 9.07 -21.50 -15.25
N ILE A 401 8.72 -21.19 -14.00
CA ILE A 401 9.28 -21.81 -12.79
C ILE A 401 8.80 -23.27 -12.69
N GLU A 402 7.53 -23.51 -13.01
CA GLU A 402 6.97 -24.87 -13.10
C GLU A 402 7.67 -25.71 -14.18
N ARG A 403 7.98 -25.12 -15.34
CA ARG A 403 8.77 -25.76 -16.42
C ARG A 403 10.22 -26.06 -16.03
N GLU A 404 10.81 -25.30 -15.11
CA GLU A 404 12.16 -25.54 -14.57
C GLU A 404 12.19 -26.65 -13.50
N GLY A 405 11.04 -27.19 -13.07
CA GLY A 405 10.95 -28.29 -12.12
C GLY A 405 11.42 -27.94 -10.70
N LEU A 406 11.38 -26.66 -10.34
CA LEU A 406 11.78 -26.18 -9.02
C LEU A 406 10.73 -26.55 -7.96
N PRO A 407 11.14 -26.81 -6.70
CA PRO A 407 10.19 -26.98 -5.61
C PRO A 407 9.42 -25.68 -5.35
N VAL A 408 8.18 -25.82 -4.88
CA VAL A 408 7.33 -24.68 -4.48
C VAL A 408 7.98 -23.95 -3.31
N ASP A 409 8.31 -22.67 -3.51
CA ASP A 409 8.95 -21.76 -2.55
C ASP A 409 8.56 -20.33 -2.95
N GLY A 410 7.42 -19.86 -2.42
CA GLY A 410 6.74 -18.66 -2.92
C GLY A 410 7.62 -17.43 -2.88
N VAL A 411 8.32 -17.19 -1.77
CA VAL A 411 9.20 -16.02 -1.61
C VAL A 411 10.42 -16.12 -2.50
N LYS A 412 11.13 -17.25 -2.52
CA LYS A 412 12.37 -17.37 -3.32
C LYS A 412 12.08 -17.29 -4.82
N ASN A 413 11.02 -17.96 -5.27
CA ASN A 413 10.61 -17.99 -6.67
C ASN A 413 10.12 -16.60 -7.12
N PHE A 414 9.37 -15.90 -6.27
CA PHE A 414 8.94 -14.53 -6.56
C PHE A 414 10.09 -13.52 -6.51
N SER A 415 11.04 -13.64 -5.59
CA SER A 415 12.25 -12.80 -5.56
C SER A 415 13.11 -12.93 -6.82
N LYS A 416 13.20 -14.14 -7.39
CA LYS A 416 13.84 -14.38 -8.69
C LYS A 416 13.09 -13.64 -9.81
N LEU A 417 11.75 -13.71 -9.79
CA LEU A 417 10.90 -13.03 -10.76
C LEU A 417 11.01 -11.50 -10.68
N ILE A 418 10.92 -10.92 -9.47
CA ILE A 418 11.14 -9.47 -9.26
C ILE A 418 12.53 -9.06 -9.73
N SER A 419 13.54 -9.91 -9.55
CA SER A 419 14.89 -9.61 -10.01
C SER A 419 14.99 -9.53 -11.54
N GLN A 420 14.26 -10.39 -12.24
CA GLN A 420 14.13 -10.32 -13.71
C GLN A 420 13.29 -9.12 -14.14
N MET A 421 12.27 -8.74 -13.36
CA MET A 421 11.41 -7.60 -13.66
C MET A 421 12.10 -6.25 -13.44
N SER A 422 12.99 -6.13 -12.46
CA SER A 422 13.72 -4.89 -12.15
C SER A 422 14.94 -4.66 -13.05
N ALA A 423 15.37 -5.67 -13.82
CA ALA A 423 16.36 -5.50 -14.87
C ALA A 423 15.76 -4.66 -16.03
N THR A 424 16.19 -3.40 -16.13
CA THR A 424 15.80 -2.50 -17.21
C THR A 424 16.80 -2.58 -18.36
N GLU A 425 16.37 -3.06 -19.53
CA GLU A 425 17.19 -3.07 -20.76
C GLU A 425 17.06 -1.76 -21.58
N LYS A 426 16.10 -0.90 -21.23
CA LYS A 426 15.79 0.34 -21.96
C LYS A 426 15.80 1.55 -21.03
N SER A 427 16.17 2.71 -21.58
CA SER A 427 16.08 3.99 -20.86
C SER A 427 14.63 4.30 -20.50
N ASN A 428 14.42 4.80 -19.28
CA ASN A 428 13.13 5.16 -18.72
C ASN A 428 13.22 6.58 -18.14
N PRO A 429 12.99 7.63 -18.96
CA PRO A 429 13.21 9.01 -18.52
C PRO A 429 12.42 9.42 -17.28
N PRO A 430 11.13 9.03 -17.10
CA PRO A 430 10.40 9.30 -15.86
C PRO A 430 11.07 8.69 -14.62
N LEU A 431 11.55 7.44 -14.71
CA LEU A 431 12.27 6.78 -13.61
C LEU A 431 13.60 7.48 -13.32
N GLU A 432 14.39 7.75 -14.36
CA GLU A 432 15.70 8.40 -14.23
C GLU A 432 15.59 9.79 -13.61
N TYR A 433 14.63 10.59 -14.07
CA TYR A 433 14.38 11.94 -13.55
C TYR A 433 13.98 11.89 -12.08
N ARG A 434 12.99 11.09 -11.71
CA ARG A 434 12.51 11.01 -10.33
C ARG A 434 13.57 10.43 -9.39
N MET A 435 14.30 9.41 -9.80
CA MET A 435 15.38 8.84 -8.99
C MET A 435 16.44 9.90 -8.69
N LYS A 436 16.86 10.68 -9.69
CA LYS A 436 17.83 11.78 -9.50
C LYS A 436 17.27 12.88 -8.58
N GLU A 437 16.05 13.35 -8.85
CA GLU A 437 15.39 14.41 -8.06
C GLU A 437 15.26 14.00 -6.59
N VAL A 438 14.81 12.77 -6.30
CA VAL A 438 14.67 12.27 -4.92
C VAL A 438 16.03 12.21 -4.20
N MET A 439 17.08 11.70 -4.86
CA MET A 439 18.39 11.57 -4.23
C MET A 439 19.06 12.93 -3.98
N GLU A 440 18.87 13.88 -4.89
CA GLU A 440 19.33 15.25 -4.74
C GLU A 440 18.58 15.96 -3.61
N ASP A 441 17.25 15.83 -3.54
CA ASP A 441 16.43 16.40 -2.46
C ASP A 441 16.90 15.89 -1.08
N LEU A 442 17.08 14.58 -0.93
CA LEU A 442 17.54 13.97 0.32
C LEU A 442 18.95 14.44 0.72
N SER A 443 19.84 14.65 -0.26
CA SER A 443 21.19 15.16 0.00
C SER A 443 21.18 16.63 0.43
N ASN A 444 20.42 17.47 -0.29
CA ASN A 444 20.38 18.91 -0.06
C ASN A 444 19.71 19.26 1.27
N ASP A 445 18.77 18.44 1.72
CA ASP A 445 18.09 18.63 3.00
C ASP A 445 18.97 18.25 4.21
N GLY A 446 20.20 17.74 4.01
CA GLY A 446 21.08 17.33 5.10
C GLY A 446 20.60 16.08 5.85
N ILE A 447 19.74 15.28 5.22
CA ILE A 447 19.28 13.99 5.73
C ILE A 447 20.37 12.92 5.60
N LEU A 448 21.15 12.98 4.51
CA LEU A 448 22.10 11.94 4.07
C LEU A 448 23.55 12.42 4.11
#